data_AF-A0A1V6DA58-F1
#
_entry.id   AF-A0A1V6DA58-F1
#
_cell.length_a   1.000
_cell.length_b   1.000
_cell.length_c   1.000
_cell.angle_alpha   90.00
_cell.angle_beta   90.00
_cell.angle_gamma   90.00
#
_symmetry.space_group_name_H-M   'P 1'
#
loop_
_entity.id
_entity.type
_entity.pdbx_description
1 polymer ?
#
loop_
_entity_poly.entity_id
_entity_poly.type
_entity_poly.pdbx_seq_one_letter_code
_entity_poly.pdbx_strand_id
1 'polypeptide(L)'
;MLKNHLKHTRKIVFSIVLIACVVVGLISARYLQVDAYSLGSKSPDRQAVITVSYTTYEWWLLTWNNSKLICTMYIEHEGWPHPDEVKYFCGDQISKDWQETNPCIFSEDIESAAQCPGLYLHLVSVTPGEREIEVTLLPPEVFIDIADCDPQPPENRCETQPRLHLIAVEPLPNEQIISIQGTIGNDYFSCQGSECTVPLPATGINGVRVTFWADSSFGDSTELFTAQIRVIPWGDFAAPDVNTVDTPYWYVDILSSQYLRDIGSSCSQIWSAFPPVGGPPLWLSSPDHPDALISSEPYYYLAGSLIREGLAGASECPGGGLQPSGVANQCGLDATRELMNDWQNQFNAEIVRVSKETGIPGQLMKNIFSRESQFWPGFAASHYEAGLGHLSDMGADTVLLWNPEFFRQFCPLVLDTTVCQQGFGNLDIGEQEMLRGALVNKVNAACPECPMGIDLQQANFSISIFARSLLANCEQVGQIIYNTTRRLAGEVSSYEDLWRFTLINYNGGPGCLSNAIEQTYKSGHPLTWDAVIQHIEPGICRISIDYVNDIAYMPGIPTTTPTPSVSPNIFRPTTTPTPLPQEVVPPFIIQLTPTPTSPYGGGYPPAPTNAYPHSYP
;
A
#
# COMPACT_ATOMS: atom_id res chain seq x y z
N MET A 1 -6.76 80.21 -38.93
CA MET A 1 -5.96 79.18 -38.22
C MET A 1 -6.38 78.94 -36.75
N LEU A 2 -7.03 79.89 -36.06
CA LEU A 2 -7.40 79.72 -34.63
C LEU A 2 -8.51 78.67 -34.34
N LYS A 3 -9.41 78.41 -35.29
CA LYS A 3 -10.58 77.53 -35.10
C LYS A 3 -10.26 76.02 -35.14
N ASN A 4 -9.18 75.64 -35.84
CA ASN A 4 -8.71 74.25 -35.88
C ASN A 4 -7.88 73.87 -34.66
N HIS A 5 -7.14 74.83 -34.09
CA HIS A 5 -6.38 74.61 -32.86
C HIS A 5 -7.32 74.31 -31.69
N LEU A 6 -8.41 75.07 -31.52
CA LEU A 6 -9.38 74.83 -30.45
C LEU A 6 -10.09 73.46 -30.55
N LYS A 7 -10.41 73.00 -31.77
CA LYS A 7 -11.00 71.67 -31.98
C LYS A 7 -10.04 70.54 -31.65
N HIS A 8 -8.75 70.72 -31.95
CA HIS A 8 -7.74 69.70 -31.66
C HIS A 8 -7.44 69.60 -30.17
N THR A 9 -7.36 70.74 -29.47
CA THR A 9 -7.18 70.77 -28.00
C THR A 9 -8.38 70.17 -27.28
N ARG A 10 -9.61 70.44 -27.77
CA ARG A 10 -10.84 69.89 -27.18
C ARG A 10 -10.97 68.38 -27.36
N LYS A 11 -10.48 67.81 -28.48
CA LYS A 11 -10.40 66.36 -28.68
C LYS A 11 -9.37 65.70 -27.76
N ILE A 12 -8.19 66.32 -27.61
CA ILE A 12 -7.13 65.80 -26.74
C ILE A 12 -7.59 65.78 -25.27
N VAL A 13 -8.22 66.86 -24.80
CA VAL A 13 -8.76 66.91 -23.43
C VAL A 13 -9.83 65.84 -23.21
N PHE A 14 -10.71 65.61 -24.19
CA PHE A 14 -11.74 64.58 -24.08
C PHE A 14 -11.15 63.16 -24.03
N SER A 15 -10.12 62.88 -24.84
CA SER A 15 -9.41 61.60 -24.82
C SER A 15 -8.67 61.37 -23.49
N ILE A 16 -8.05 62.40 -22.91
CA ILE A 16 -7.36 62.29 -21.62
C ILE A 16 -8.36 62.00 -20.49
N VAL A 17 -9.52 62.67 -20.48
CA VAL A 17 -10.58 62.42 -19.48
C VAL A 17 -11.13 61.00 -19.61
N LEU A 18 -11.32 60.50 -20.83
CA LEU A 18 -11.86 59.17 -21.07
C LEU A 18 -10.88 58.08 -20.64
N ILE A 19 -9.58 58.27 -20.90
CA ILE A 19 -8.52 57.37 -20.42
C ILE A 19 -8.43 57.42 -18.89
N ALA A 20 -8.51 58.60 -18.28
CA ALA A 20 -8.52 58.73 -16.82
C ALA A 20 -9.72 58.01 -16.18
N CYS A 21 -10.91 58.10 -16.77
CA CYS A 21 -12.08 57.36 -16.29
C CYS A 21 -11.93 55.84 -16.44
N VAL A 22 -11.33 55.34 -17.52
CA VAL A 22 -11.06 53.90 -17.70
C VAL A 22 -10.01 53.40 -16.70
N VAL A 23 -8.96 54.19 -16.45
CA VAL A 23 -7.92 53.85 -15.46
C VAL A 23 -8.50 53.87 -14.04
N VAL A 24 -9.31 54.87 -13.68
CA VAL A 24 -10.01 54.90 -12.38
C VAL A 24 -10.99 53.73 -12.26
N GLY A 25 -11.74 53.39 -13.31
CA GLY A 25 -12.63 52.23 -13.33
C GLY A 25 -11.90 50.89 -13.13
N LEU A 26 -10.72 50.73 -13.73
CA LEU A 26 -9.87 49.54 -13.56
C LEU A 26 -9.23 49.48 -12.17
N ILE A 27 -8.92 50.63 -11.55
CA ILE A 27 -8.42 50.69 -10.18
C ILE A 27 -9.57 50.39 -9.19
N SER A 28 -10.76 50.97 -9.38
CA SER A 28 -11.93 50.72 -8.51
C SER A 28 -12.46 49.28 -8.62
N ALA A 29 -12.37 48.63 -9.78
CA ALA A 29 -12.72 47.22 -9.94
C ALA A 29 -11.74 46.26 -9.24
N ARG A 30 -10.52 46.71 -8.90
CA ARG A 30 -9.55 45.95 -8.11
C ARG A 30 -9.67 46.14 -6.60
N TYR A 31 -10.48 47.10 -6.13
CA TYR A 31 -10.66 47.40 -4.69
C TYR A 31 -11.98 46.90 -4.10
N LEU A 32 -12.80 46.16 -4.85
CA LEU A 32 -14.05 45.56 -4.37
C LEU A 32 -14.13 44.05 -4.67
N GLN A 33 -12.99 43.35 -4.63
CA GLN A 33 -13.03 41.97 -4.15
C GLN A 33 -13.07 42.05 -2.62
N VAL A 34 -14.28 42.02 -2.10
CA VAL A 34 -14.51 41.67 -0.71
C VAL A 34 -14.08 40.21 -0.60
N ASP A 35 -12.87 39.98 -0.12
CA ASP A 35 -12.52 38.68 0.46
C ASP A 35 -13.59 38.42 1.51
N ALA A 36 -14.42 37.41 1.27
CA ALA A 36 -15.19 36.81 2.33
C ALA A 36 -14.16 36.43 3.38
N TYR A 37 -14.21 37.08 4.54
CA TYR A 37 -13.45 36.69 5.72
C TYR A 37 -13.68 35.18 5.90
N SER A 38 -12.70 34.39 5.47
CA SER A 38 -12.46 33.09 6.06
C SER A 38 -12.25 33.40 7.54
N LEU A 39 -13.23 33.05 8.36
CA LEU A 39 -12.96 32.79 9.77
C LEU A 39 -12.01 31.59 9.79
N GLY A 40 -10.73 31.85 9.55
CA GLY A 40 -9.66 30.98 9.98
C GLY A 40 -9.59 31.10 11.50
N SER A 41 -10.54 30.48 12.21
CA SER A 41 -10.18 29.93 13.50
C SER A 41 -9.08 28.92 13.18
N LYS A 42 -7.82 29.29 13.41
CA LYS A 42 -6.79 28.27 13.57
C LYS A 42 -7.36 27.30 14.59
N SER A 43 -7.54 26.04 14.20
CA SER A 43 -7.88 24.99 15.12
C SER A 43 -6.92 25.08 16.31
N PRO A 44 -7.39 24.93 17.55
CA PRO A 44 -6.54 25.05 18.72
C PRO A 44 -5.39 24.03 18.61
N ASP A 45 -4.16 24.47 18.89
CA ASP A 45 -3.02 23.56 18.91
C ASP A 45 -3.24 22.54 20.05
N ARG A 46 -3.19 21.25 19.72
CA ARG A 46 -3.30 20.13 20.67
C ARG A 46 -2.04 20.01 21.54
N GLN A 47 -1.82 21.00 22.39
CA GLN A 47 -0.70 21.07 23.32
C GLN A 47 -1.21 21.27 24.74
N ALA A 48 -0.61 20.55 25.68
CA ALA A 48 -0.79 20.77 27.11
C ALA A 48 0.55 21.10 27.74
N VAL A 49 0.55 22.05 28.67
CA VAL A 49 1.73 22.36 29.47
C VAL A 49 1.65 21.53 30.75
N ILE A 50 2.62 20.64 30.94
CA ILE A 50 2.79 19.88 32.18
C ILE A 50 3.85 20.59 33.01
N THR A 51 3.47 21.05 34.20
CA THR A 51 4.41 21.57 35.18
C THR A 51 5.05 20.40 35.92
N VAL A 52 6.36 20.23 35.73
CA VAL A 52 7.15 19.21 36.44
C VAL A 52 7.94 19.90 37.54
N SER A 53 7.65 19.52 38.79
CA SER A 53 8.46 19.91 39.94
C SER A 53 9.76 19.12 39.94
N TYR A 54 10.88 19.80 40.07
CA TYR A 54 12.19 19.20 40.27
C TYR A 54 12.89 19.88 41.45
N THR A 55 13.95 19.27 41.96
CA THR A 55 14.74 19.85 43.05
C THR A 55 16.18 19.93 42.62
N THR A 56 16.72 21.13 42.60
CA THR A 56 18.12 21.36 42.30
C THR A 56 18.93 21.40 43.59
N TYR A 57 19.93 20.53 43.67
CA TYR A 57 20.93 20.49 44.72
C TYR A 57 22.18 21.21 44.22
N GLU A 58 22.49 22.36 44.80
CA GLU A 58 23.71 23.09 44.50
C GLU A 58 24.86 22.55 45.35
N TRP A 59 25.85 21.98 44.68
CA TRP A 59 27.06 21.45 45.31
C TRP A 59 28.27 22.30 44.95
N TRP A 60 29.06 22.65 45.94
CA TRP A 60 30.39 23.23 45.76
C TRP A 60 31.45 22.17 45.96
N LEU A 61 32.40 22.11 45.02
CA LEU A 61 33.62 21.34 45.16
C LEU A 61 34.72 22.28 45.66
N LEU A 62 35.26 21.98 46.84
CA LEU A 62 36.16 22.85 47.60
C LEU A 62 37.47 22.12 47.93
N THR A 63 38.56 22.86 48.08
CA THR A 63 39.82 22.30 48.61
C THR A 63 39.75 22.11 50.13
N TRP A 64 40.29 21.00 50.64
CA TRP A 64 40.37 20.77 52.08
C TRP A 64 41.21 21.83 52.83
N ASN A 65 42.33 22.24 52.25
CA ASN A 65 43.30 23.13 52.91
C ASN A 65 42.72 24.50 53.32
N ASN A 66 41.98 25.14 52.41
CA ASN A 66 41.51 26.52 52.60
C ASN A 66 40.07 26.76 52.14
N SER A 67 39.31 25.71 51.85
CA SER A 67 37.92 25.82 51.34
C SER A 67 37.81 26.73 50.12
N LYS A 68 38.80 26.69 49.23
CA LYS A 68 38.75 27.44 47.98
C LYS A 68 37.76 26.76 47.05
N LEU A 69 36.78 27.52 46.56
CA LEU A 69 35.82 27.05 45.56
C LEU A 69 36.54 26.70 44.25
N ILE A 70 36.43 25.45 43.85
CA ILE A 70 36.96 24.93 42.59
C ILE A 70 35.88 24.91 41.52
N CYS A 71 34.67 24.48 41.87
CA CYS A 71 33.57 24.32 40.92
C CYS A 71 32.21 24.32 41.63
N THR A 72 31.18 24.78 40.92
CA THR A 72 29.77 24.71 41.34
C THR A 72 29.01 23.78 40.42
N MET A 73 28.15 22.94 40.99
CA MET A 73 27.38 21.92 40.28
C MET A 73 25.91 22.00 40.69
N TYR A 74 25.01 21.76 39.73
CA TYR A 74 23.57 21.77 39.96
C TYR A 74 23.03 20.39 39.60
N ILE A 75 22.66 19.60 40.61
CA ILE A 75 22.25 18.20 40.46
C ILE A 75 20.75 18.08 40.68
N GLU A 76 20.05 17.35 39.81
CA GLU A 76 18.58 17.18 39.87
C GLU A 76 18.16 15.86 40.55
N HIS A 77 19.04 15.27 41.37
CA HIS A 77 18.75 14.07 42.16
C HIS A 77 19.32 14.17 43.59
N GLU A 78 18.73 13.39 44.50
CA GLU A 78 19.24 13.24 45.85
C GLU A 78 20.55 12.43 45.88
N GLY A 79 21.43 12.78 46.80
CA GLY A 79 22.71 12.10 47.00
C GLY A 79 23.89 12.90 46.49
N TRP A 80 25.03 12.23 46.39
CA TRP A 80 26.28 12.85 45.95
C TRP A 80 26.29 12.95 44.42
N PRO A 81 26.85 14.03 43.84
CA PRO A 81 27.10 14.11 42.40
C PRO A 81 27.88 12.89 41.92
N HIS A 82 27.45 12.29 40.81
CA HIS A 82 28.18 11.21 40.18
C HIS A 82 29.45 11.71 39.48
N PRO A 83 30.49 10.89 39.33
CA PRO A 83 31.72 11.27 38.63
C PRO A 83 31.54 11.91 37.26
N ASP A 84 30.56 11.44 36.47
CA ASP A 84 30.24 11.98 35.15
C ASP A 84 29.58 13.37 35.23
N GLU A 85 28.82 13.65 36.28
CA GLU A 85 28.22 14.97 36.52
C GLU A 85 29.29 15.97 36.99
N VAL A 86 30.20 15.54 37.87
CA VAL A 86 31.39 16.34 38.25
C VAL A 86 32.24 16.64 37.02
N LYS A 87 32.41 15.66 36.14
CA LYS A 87 33.10 15.85 34.85
C LYS A 87 32.36 16.84 33.95
N TYR A 88 31.03 16.75 33.84
CA TYR A 88 30.22 17.65 33.02
C TYR A 88 30.34 19.12 33.47
N PHE A 89 30.23 19.39 34.78
CA PHE A 89 30.29 20.76 35.31
C PHE A 89 31.71 21.29 35.49
N CYS A 90 32.66 20.44 35.88
CA CYS A 90 33.99 20.86 36.35
C CYS A 90 35.15 20.42 35.43
N GLY A 91 34.90 19.54 34.47
CA GLY A 91 35.90 19.01 33.55
C GLY A 91 36.69 17.80 34.05
N ASP A 92 37.36 17.13 33.11
CA ASP A 92 37.98 15.82 33.30
C ASP A 92 39.04 15.77 34.40
N GLN A 93 39.91 16.79 34.48
CA GLN A 93 41.00 16.80 35.45
C GLN A 93 40.47 16.92 36.87
N ILE A 94 39.51 17.82 37.10
CA ILE A 94 38.92 18.05 38.43
C ILE A 94 38.11 16.83 38.89
N SER A 95 37.38 16.17 37.98
CA SER A 95 36.67 14.92 38.30
C SER A 95 37.64 13.81 38.72
N LYS A 96 38.80 13.68 38.05
CA LYS A 96 39.85 12.73 38.45
C LYS A 96 40.47 13.09 39.81
N ASP A 97 40.87 14.35 39.99
CA ASP A 97 41.48 14.82 41.24
C ASP A 97 40.55 14.61 42.44
N TRP A 98 39.24 14.79 42.26
CA TRP A 98 38.24 14.51 43.29
C TRP A 98 38.09 13.00 43.57
N GLN A 99 38.02 12.15 42.54
CA GLN A 99 37.95 10.70 42.71
C GLN A 99 39.20 10.12 43.38
N GLU A 100 40.38 10.72 43.15
CA GLU A 100 41.64 10.35 43.78
C GLU A 100 41.79 10.92 45.20
N THR A 101 40.87 11.78 45.66
CA THR A 101 40.90 12.32 47.01
C THR A 101 40.51 11.26 48.04
N ASN A 102 41.42 10.96 48.95
CA ASN A 102 41.13 10.08 50.09
C ASN A 102 40.29 10.80 51.16
N PRO A 103 39.47 10.06 51.95
CA PRO A 103 38.74 10.62 53.08
C PRO A 103 39.68 11.34 54.06
N CYS A 104 39.30 12.53 54.51
CA CYS A 104 40.03 13.27 55.53
C CYS A 104 39.78 12.65 56.92
N ILE A 105 40.73 11.85 57.41
CA ILE A 105 40.66 11.16 58.71
C ILE A 105 41.63 11.83 59.67
N PHE A 106 41.12 12.31 60.80
CA PHE A 106 41.93 12.93 61.85
C PHE A 106 42.80 11.89 62.56
N SER A 107 44.08 12.21 62.73
CA SER A 107 45.10 11.35 63.36
C SER A 107 46.08 12.21 64.16
N GLU A 108 47.08 11.58 64.80
CA GLU A 108 48.17 12.32 65.47
C GLU A 108 48.94 13.26 64.52
N ASP A 109 48.91 13.00 63.20
CA ASP A 109 49.59 13.79 62.18
C ASP A 109 48.66 14.81 61.46
N ILE A 110 47.34 14.63 61.55
CA ILE A 110 46.31 15.48 60.93
C ILE A 110 45.34 15.93 62.01
N GLU A 111 45.66 17.05 62.65
CA GLU A 111 44.87 17.64 63.74
C GLU A 111 43.77 18.58 63.24
N SER A 112 43.82 19.00 61.98
CA SER A 112 42.85 19.91 61.38
C SER A 112 42.52 19.55 59.92
N ALA A 113 41.30 19.87 59.49
CA ALA A 113 40.85 19.66 58.11
C ALA A 113 41.71 20.39 57.06
N ALA A 114 42.37 21.49 57.45
CA ALA A 114 43.28 22.25 56.58
C ALA A 114 44.56 21.46 56.20
N GLN A 115 44.89 20.41 56.94
CA GLN A 115 46.04 19.55 56.67
C GLN A 115 45.69 18.39 55.72
N CYS A 116 44.41 18.22 55.35
CA CYS A 116 43.99 17.19 54.41
C CYS A 116 44.26 17.62 52.95
N PRO A 117 44.84 16.73 52.12
CA PRO A 117 44.98 16.96 50.69
C PRO A 117 43.66 16.66 49.96
N GLY A 118 43.46 17.27 48.79
CA GLY A 118 42.37 16.96 47.88
C GLY A 118 41.12 17.84 48.02
N LEU A 119 39.99 17.32 47.54
CA LEU A 119 38.72 18.04 47.38
C LEU A 119 37.59 17.43 48.22
N TYR A 120 36.66 18.26 48.67
CA TYR A 120 35.43 17.81 49.31
C TYR A 120 34.20 18.51 48.74
N LEU A 121 33.06 17.85 48.88
CA LEU A 121 31.76 18.36 48.47
C LEU A 121 31.08 19.06 49.63
N HIS A 122 30.52 20.22 49.35
CA HIS A 122 29.67 20.96 50.26
C HIS A 122 28.32 21.20 49.60
N LEU A 123 27.25 20.70 50.21
CA LEU A 123 25.89 21.01 49.77
C LEU A 123 25.53 22.42 50.26
N VAL A 124 25.26 23.30 49.31
CA VAL A 124 25.07 24.74 49.56
C VAL A 124 23.61 25.07 49.70
N SER A 125 22.81 24.61 48.73
CA SER A 125 21.39 24.91 48.67
C SER A 125 20.63 23.76 48.06
N VAL A 126 19.37 23.65 48.45
CA VAL A 126 18.39 22.73 47.88
C VAL A 126 17.20 23.59 47.51
N THR A 127 16.97 23.77 46.22
CA THR A 127 15.97 24.70 45.71
C THR A 127 14.92 23.91 44.92
N PRO A 128 13.65 23.90 45.35
CA PRO A 128 12.57 23.36 44.53
C PRO A 128 12.34 24.31 43.35
N GLY A 129 12.20 23.74 42.16
CA GLY A 129 11.88 24.45 40.94
C GLY A 129 10.72 23.78 40.21
N GLU A 130 10.09 24.54 39.33
CA GLU A 130 9.08 24.03 38.42
C GLU A 130 9.54 24.36 37.00
N ARG A 131 9.40 23.41 36.09
CA ARG A 131 9.57 23.64 34.66
C ARG A 131 8.34 23.19 33.91
N GLU A 132 8.01 23.95 32.88
CA GLU A 132 6.91 23.64 31.97
C GLU A 132 7.45 22.76 30.83
N ILE A 133 6.77 21.65 30.59
CA ILE A 133 7.01 20.75 29.45
C ILE A 133 5.78 20.80 28.58
N GLU A 134 5.94 21.24 27.34
CA GLU A 134 4.90 21.16 26.32
C GLU A 134 4.78 19.71 25.83
N VAL A 135 3.58 19.14 25.93
CA VAL A 135 3.26 17.80 25.46
C VAL A 135 2.20 17.89 24.38
N THR A 136 2.43 17.22 23.24
CA THR A 136 1.45 17.08 22.17
C THR A 136 0.39 16.05 22.56
N LEU A 137 -0.88 16.45 22.51
CA LEU A 137 -2.02 15.60 22.79
C LEU A 137 -2.42 14.80 21.55
N LEU A 138 -2.95 13.58 21.76
CA LEU A 138 -3.39 12.72 20.67
C LEU A 138 -4.59 13.37 19.92
N PRO A 139 -4.61 13.35 18.57
CA PRO A 139 -5.73 13.85 17.78
C PRO A 139 -6.93 12.88 17.78
N PRO A 140 -8.14 13.34 17.41
CA PRO A 140 -9.27 12.44 17.21
C PRO A 140 -9.06 11.60 15.94
N GLU A 141 -9.74 10.46 15.86
CA GLU A 141 -9.69 9.56 14.71
C GLU A 141 -11.10 9.20 14.22
N VAL A 142 -11.23 8.85 12.95
CA VAL A 142 -12.49 8.34 12.39
C VAL A 142 -12.23 7.13 11.49
N PHE A 143 -13.03 6.10 11.69
CA PHE A 143 -12.96 4.82 11.01
C PHE A 143 -14.25 4.51 10.26
N ILE A 144 -14.17 3.60 9.29
CA ILE A 144 -15.33 3.13 8.53
C ILE A 144 -15.48 1.60 8.61
N ASP A 145 -16.72 1.15 8.52
CA ASP A 145 -17.11 -0.25 8.37
C ASP A 145 -18.46 -0.35 7.61
N ILE A 146 -18.93 -1.57 7.37
CA ILE A 146 -20.27 -1.83 6.82
C ILE A 146 -21.25 -2.22 7.92
N ALA A 147 -22.40 -1.56 7.94
CA ALA A 147 -23.54 -1.95 8.75
C ALA A 147 -24.48 -2.90 7.98
N ASP A 148 -25.18 -3.75 8.75
CA ASP A 148 -26.18 -4.73 8.32
C ASP A 148 -25.68 -5.85 7.40
N CYS A 149 -24.36 -5.96 7.25
CA CYS A 149 -23.71 -7.01 6.51
C CYS A 149 -22.31 -7.28 7.06
N ASP A 150 -21.86 -8.53 6.94
CA ASP A 150 -20.51 -8.97 7.24
C ASP A 150 -19.86 -9.58 5.98
N PRO A 151 -19.37 -8.76 5.03
CA PRO A 151 -18.82 -9.26 3.78
C PRO A 151 -17.48 -9.97 4.05
N GLN A 152 -17.38 -11.24 3.64
CA GLN A 152 -16.17 -12.04 3.76
C GLN A 152 -15.48 -12.17 2.39
N PRO A 153 -14.18 -11.85 2.27
CA PRO A 153 -13.42 -12.11 1.06
C PRO A 153 -13.32 -13.62 0.77
N PRO A 154 -13.25 -14.04 -0.51
CA PRO A 154 -13.28 -13.23 -1.73
C PRO A 154 -14.69 -12.88 -2.23
N GLU A 155 -15.74 -13.47 -1.65
CA GLU A 155 -17.10 -13.31 -2.17
C GLU A 155 -17.68 -11.92 -1.90
N ASN A 156 -17.32 -11.31 -0.77
CA ASN A 156 -17.70 -9.96 -0.36
C ASN A 156 -19.21 -9.68 -0.51
N ARG A 157 -20.06 -10.63 -0.08
CA ARG A 157 -21.51 -10.62 -0.31
C ARG A 157 -22.30 -10.16 0.91
N CYS A 158 -23.37 -9.44 0.63
CA CYS A 158 -24.39 -8.99 1.56
C CYS A 158 -25.78 -9.39 1.08
N GLU A 159 -26.61 -9.98 1.94
CA GLU A 159 -28.00 -10.33 1.59
C GLU A 159 -28.91 -9.09 1.51
N THR A 160 -28.55 -8.03 2.22
CA THR A 160 -29.28 -6.75 2.24
C THR A 160 -28.41 -5.63 1.70
N GLN A 161 -29.04 -4.52 1.30
CA GLN A 161 -28.31 -3.35 0.85
C GLN A 161 -27.46 -2.81 2.01
N PRO A 162 -26.13 -2.74 1.86
CA PRO A 162 -25.25 -2.30 2.93
C PRO A 162 -25.46 -0.82 3.26
N ARG A 163 -25.09 -0.44 4.48
CA ARG A 163 -24.94 0.95 4.88
C ARG A 163 -23.50 1.21 5.29
N LEU A 164 -23.01 2.42 5.02
CA LEU A 164 -21.70 2.84 5.50
C LEU A 164 -21.83 3.24 6.97
N HIS A 165 -21.06 2.60 7.83
CA HIS A 165 -20.97 2.91 9.24
C HIS A 165 -19.64 3.61 9.51
N LEU A 166 -19.68 4.76 10.17
CA LEU A 166 -18.50 5.53 10.57
C LEU A 166 -18.47 5.62 12.09
N ILE A 167 -17.30 5.40 12.67
CA ILE A 167 -17.04 5.45 14.11
C ILE A 167 -15.88 6.40 14.35
N ALA A 168 -16.11 7.44 15.14
CA ALA A 168 -15.07 8.40 15.52
C ALA A 168 -14.73 8.29 17.00
N VAL A 169 -13.46 8.47 17.33
CA VAL A 169 -12.91 8.33 18.69
C VAL A 169 -12.17 9.61 19.05
N GLU A 170 -12.54 10.18 20.19
CA GLU A 170 -11.78 11.25 20.84
C GLU A 170 -10.96 10.64 21.98
N PRO A 171 -9.61 10.64 21.89
CA PRO A 171 -8.77 10.03 22.92
C PRO A 171 -8.71 10.83 24.23
N LEU A 172 -9.05 12.13 24.22
CA LEU A 172 -8.99 12.95 25.41
C LEU A 172 -10.20 12.71 26.34
N PRO A 173 -9.99 12.47 27.65
CA PRO A 173 -11.04 12.02 28.56
C PRO A 173 -12.13 13.07 28.86
N ASN A 174 -11.84 14.34 28.63
CA ASN A 174 -12.77 15.46 28.86
C ASN A 174 -13.37 16.00 27.58
N GLU A 175 -13.03 15.41 26.43
CA GLU A 175 -13.51 15.83 25.12
C GLU A 175 -14.35 14.70 24.49
N GLN A 176 -15.13 15.05 23.48
CA GLN A 176 -16.01 14.12 22.78
C GLN A 176 -16.14 14.50 21.32
N ILE A 177 -16.48 13.53 20.47
CA ILE A 177 -16.84 13.80 19.08
C ILE A 177 -18.19 14.51 19.04
N ILE A 178 -18.22 15.67 18.39
CA ILE A 178 -19.43 16.47 18.17
C ILE A 178 -20.19 15.98 16.95
N SER A 179 -19.48 15.74 15.84
CA SER A 179 -20.12 15.31 14.60
C SER A 179 -19.18 14.55 13.69
N ILE A 180 -19.77 13.72 12.82
CA ILE A 180 -19.10 13.09 11.70
C ILE A 180 -19.73 13.65 10.42
N GLN A 181 -18.89 14.06 9.47
CA GLN A 181 -19.33 14.68 8.22
C GLN A 181 -18.60 14.05 7.04
N GLY A 182 -19.20 14.16 5.86
CA GLY A 182 -18.56 13.67 4.65
C GLY A 182 -19.40 13.79 3.39
N THR A 183 -18.87 13.23 2.31
CA THR A 183 -19.56 13.10 1.03
C THR A 183 -19.44 11.68 0.49
N ILE A 184 -20.52 11.16 -0.09
CA ILE A 184 -20.54 9.94 -0.90
C ILE A 184 -20.74 10.38 -2.35
N GLY A 185 -19.68 10.37 -3.15
CA GLY A 185 -19.68 11.02 -4.45
C GLY A 185 -19.95 12.52 -4.30
N ASN A 186 -21.14 12.96 -4.73
CA ASN A 186 -21.57 14.36 -4.62
C ASN A 186 -22.55 14.60 -3.46
N ASP A 187 -23.03 13.55 -2.79
CA ASP A 187 -24.06 13.64 -1.77
C ASP A 187 -23.41 13.86 -0.40
N TYR A 188 -23.73 14.99 0.24
CA TYR A 188 -23.20 15.34 1.56
C TYR A 188 -24.03 14.68 2.68
N PHE A 189 -23.35 14.25 3.74
CA PHE A 189 -23.96 13.75 4.97
C PHE A 189 -23.34 14.39 6.21
N SER A 190 -24.13 14.48 7.28
CA SER A 190 -23.69 14.90 8.60
C SER A 190 -24.51 14.18 9.67
N CYS A 191 -23.81 13.59 10.64
CA CYS A 191 -24.38 12.94 11.81
C CYS A 191 -23.86 13.63 13.07
N GLN A 192 -24.72 13.76 14.09
CA GLN A 192 -24.30 14.24 15.41
C GLN A 192 -23.79 13.08 16.25
N GLY A 193 -22.73 13.30 17.02
CA GLY A 193 -22.08 12.31 17.87
C GLY A 193 -20.96 11.51 17.20
N SER A 194 -20.51 10.46 17.88
CA SER A 194 -19.36 9.62 17.52
C SER A 194 -19.66 8.47 16.56
N GLU A 195 -20.93 8.28 16.18
CA GLU A 195 -21.34 7.24 15.24
C GLU A 195 -22.23 7.82 14.14
N CYS A 196 -22.02 7.36 12.92
CA CYS A 196 -22.79 7.80 11.76
C CYS A 196 -23.08 6.61 10.86
N THR A 197 -24.34 6.33 10.58
CA THR A 197 -24.73 5.28 9.63
C THR A 197 -25.51 5.90 8.49
N VAL A 198 -24.98 5.82 7.28
CA VAL A 198 -25.54 6.46 6.08
C VAL A 198 -25.85 5.43 4.99
N PRO A 199 -26.94 5.61 4.21
CA PRO A 199 -27.25 4.71 3.10
C PRO A 199 -26.13 4.68 2.06
N LEU A 200 -25.77 3.47 1.60
CA LEU A 200 -24.78 3.28 0.56
C LEU A 200 -25.48 2.83 -0.74
N PRO A 201 -25.63 3.72 -1.74
CA PRO A 201 -26.34 3.38 -2.98
C PRO A 201 -25.51 2.43 -3.84
N ALA A 202 -26.18 1.77 -4.80
CA ALA A 202 -25.51 1.02 -5.86
C ALA A 202 -24.51 1.93 -6.61
N THR A 203 -23.33 1.41 -6.91
CA THR A 203 -22.25 2.13 -7.60
C THR A 203 -21.98 1.52 -8.97
N GLY A 204 -21.08 2.15 -9.74
CA GLY A 204 -20.46 1.52 -10.90
C GLY A 204 -19.35 0.53 -10.50
N ILE A 205 -18.77 -0.14 -11.50
CA ILE A 205 -17.67 -1.12 -11.34
C ILE A 205 -16.40 -0.55 -10.71
N ASN A 206 -16.21 0.77 -10.77
CA ASN A 206 -15.08 1.48 -10.19
C ASN A 206 -15.39 1.98 -8.77
N GLY A 207 -16.60 1.74 -8.25
CA GLY A 207 -17.07 2.27 -6.99
C GLY A 207 -17.36 3.78 -7.00
N VAL A 208 -17.52 4.33 -5.81
CA VAL A 208 -17.72 5.75 -5.52
C VAL A 208 -16.69 6.19 -4.49
N ARG A 209 -16.18 7.41 -4.64
CA ARG A 209 -15.30 8.03 -3.65
C ARG A 209 -16.13 8.56 -2.49
N VAL A 210 -15.70 8.24 -1.28
CA VAL A 210 -16.24 8.77 -0.03
C VAL A 210 -15.15 9.60 0.65
N THR A 211 -15.49 10.81 1.06
CA THR A 211 -14.59 11.69 1.84
C THR A 211 -15.24 11.96 3.19
N PHE A 212 -14.52 11.84 4.29
CA PHE A 212 -15.10 11.96 5.63
C PHE A 212 -14.09 12.48 6.66
N TRP A 213 -14.61 13.11 7.70
CA TRP A 213 -13.87 13.60 8.86
C TRP A 213 -14.79 13.68 10.09
N ALA A 214 -14.21 13.86 11.27
CA ALA A 214 -14.95 14.09 12.50
C ALA A 214 -14.50 15.38 13.20
N ASP A 215 -15.42 16.03 13.90
CA ASP A 215 -15.17 17.24 14.69
C ASP A 215 -15.20 16.92 16.19
N SER A 216 -14.24 17.45 16.93
CA SER A 216 -14.11 17.28 18.38
C SER A 216 -14.59 18.50 19.15
N SER A 217 -15.06 18.28 20.38
CA SER A 217 -15.34 19.36 21.35
C SER A 217 -14.10 20.13 21.78
N PHE A 218 -12.91 19.59 21.53
CA PHE A 218 -11.65 20.33 21.71
C PHE A 218 -11.58 21.57 20.79
N GLY A 219 -12.34 21.58 19.69
CA GLY A 219 -12.40 22.68 18.73
C GLY A 219 -11.59 22.45 17.45
N ASP A 220 -11.12 21.23 17.23
CA ASP A 220 -10.44 20.78 16.02
C ASP A 220 -11.19 19.62 15.33
N SER A 221 -10.64 19.19 14.19
CA SER A 221 -11.20 18.12 13.36
C SER A 221 -10.11 17.12 13.00
N THR A 222 -10.51 15.89 12.70
CA THR A 222 -9.62 14.91 12.08
C THR A 222 -9.11 15.43 10.74
N GLU A 223 -8.06 14.80 10.21
CA GLU A 223 -7.74 14.97 8.81
C GLU A 223 -8.89 14.46 7.91
N LEU A 224 -8.88 14.92 6.65
CA LEU A 224 -9.83 14.48 5.64
C LEU A 224 -9.39 13.11 5.11
N PHE A 225 -10.15 12.08 5.47
CA PHE A 225 -9.92 10.74 4.98
C PHE A 225 -10.72 10.48 3.71
N THR A 226 -10.21 9.57 2.88
CA THR A 226 -10.88 9.14 1.65
C THR A 226 -10.96 7.62 1.60
N ALA A 227 -12.11 7.11 1.16
CA ALA A 227 -12.32 5.72 0.85
C ALA A 227 -12.86 5.59 -0.57
N GLN A 228 -12.47 4.52 -1.27
CA GLN A 228 -13.16 4.08 -2.48
C GLN A 228 -14.05 2.91 -2.10
N ILE A 229 -15.36 2.99 -2.38
CA ILE A 229 -16.33 1.97 -1.99
C ILE A 229 -17.12 1.52 -3.21
N ARG A 230 -17.20 0.21 -3.46
CA ARG A 230 -17.96 -0.38 -4.57
C ARG A 230 -19.10 -1.23 -4.04
N VAL A 231 -20.32 -0.96 -4.51
CA VAL A 231 -21.53 -1.70 -4.17
C VAL A 231 -22.26 -2.09 -5.45
N ILE A 232 -22.24 -3.37 -5.79
CA ILE A 232 -22.86 -3.90 -7.02
C ILE A 232 -24.05 -4.81 -6.64
N PRO A 233 -25.28 -4.50 -7.09
CA PRO A 233 -26.38 -5.44 -6.99
C PRO A 233 -26.16 -6.62 -7.94
N TRP A 234 -26.34 -7.85 -7.45
CA TRP A 234 -26.29 -9.08 -8.23
C TRP A 234 -27.54 -9.94 -8.02
N GLY A 235 -28.05 -10.54 -9.10
CA GLY A 235 -29.29 -11.33 -9.09
C GLY A 235 -30.49 -10.55 -9.62
N ASP A 236 -31.67 -11.18 -9.59
CA ASP A 236 -32.88 -10.58 -10.13
C ASP A 236 -33.62 -9.74 -9.06
N PHE A 237 -33.36 -8.43 -9.07
CA PHE A 237 -34.07 -7.47 -8.23
C PHE A 237 -35.44 -7.05 -8.80
N ALA A 238 -35.83 -7.52 -10.00
CA ALA A 238 -36.96 -7.00 -10.76
C ALA A 238 -38.27 -7.79 -10.61
N ALA A 239 -38.29 -8.94 -9.94
CA ALA A 239 -39.51 -9.76 -9.79
C ALA A 239 -39.56 -10.56 -8.46
N PRO A 240 -39.98 -9.95 -7.34
CA PRO A 240 -40.14 -10.68 -6.07
C PRO A 240 -41.24 -11.76 -6.09
N ASP A 241 -42.11 -11.76 -7.10
CA ASP A 241 -43.24 -12.70 -7.25
C ASP A 241 -42.92 -13.92 -8.13
N VAL A 242 -41.70 -14.03 -8.66
CA VAL A 242 -41.24 -15.17 -9.44
C VAL A 242 -40.10 -15.82 -8.66
N ASN A 243 -40.17 -17.14 -8.45
CA ASN A 243 -39.03 -17.90 -7.94
C ASN A 243 -37.93 -17.88 -9.02
N THR A 244 -37.08 -16.86 -8.98
CA THR A 244 -35.87 -16.77 -9.80
C THR A 244 -34.81 -17.68 -9.19
N VAL A 245 -33.92 -18.21 -10.04
CA VAL A 245 -32.86 -19.13 -9.62
C VAL A 245 -31.76 -18.42 -8.82
N ASP A 246 -31.61 -17.11 -9.02
CA ASP A 246 -30.57 -16.29 -8.40
C ASP A 246 -31.15 -15.43 -7.27
N THR A 247 -30.87 -15.82 -6.02
CA THR A 247 -31.16 -15.01 -4.83
C THR A 247 -30.45 -13.65 -4.94
N PRO A 248 -31.14 -12.52 -4.79
CA PRO A 248 -30.53 -11.20 -4.88
C PRO A 248 -29.53 -10.98 -3.73
N TYR A 249 -28.36 -10.46 -4.06
CA TYR A 249 -27.34 -10.08 -3.08
C TYR A 249 -26.58 -8.84 -3.57
N TRP A 250 -25.84 -8.21 -2.66
CA TRP A 250 -25.01 -7.06 -2.90
C TRP A 250 -23.55 -7.44 -2.74
N TYR A 251 -22.72 -7.05 -3.68
CA TYR A 251 -21.28 -7.25 -3.64
C TYR A 251 -20.60 -5.96 -3.19
N VAL A 252 -19.75 -5.99 -2.15
CA VAL A 252 -19.23 -4.80 -1.46
C VAL A 252 -17.72 -4.85 -1.29
N ASP A 253 -17.00 -3.90 -1.89
CA ASP A 253 -15.56 -3.72 -1.64
C ASP A 253 -15.26 -2.34 -1.08
N ILE A 254 -14.23 -2.27 -0.23
CA ILE A 254 -13.77 -1.03 0.41
C ILE A 254 -12.26 -0.95 0.31
N LEU A 255 -11.76 0.19 -0.17
CA LEU A 255 -10.35 0.57 -0.14
C LEU A 255 -10.23 1.84 0.70
N SER A 256 -9.67 1.72 1.91
CA SER A 256 -9.44 2.83 2.83
C SER A 256 -8.39 2.46 3.87
N SER A 257 -7.54 3.40 4.26
CA SER A 257 -6.64 3.26 5.42
C SER A 257 -7.42 3.24 6.75
N GLN A 258 -8.64 3.78 6.76
CA GLN A 258 -9.50 3.88 7.94
C GLN A 258 -10.51 2.74 8.04
N TYR A 259 -10.38 1.69 7.25
CA TYR A 259 -11.29 0.55 7.33
C TYR A 259 -10.95 -0.30 8.56
N LEU A 260 -11.93 -0.51 9.46
CA LEU A 260 -11.68 -1.17 10.76
C LEU A 260 -11.16 -2.62 10.64
N ARG A 261 -11.42 -3.29 9.53
CA ARG A 261 -11.09 -4.71 9.35
C ARG A 261 -9.68 -4.98 8.83
N ASP A 262 -8.76 -4.05 9.11
CA ASP A 262 -7.33 -4.07 8.78
C ASP A 262 -7.00 -4.83 7.48
N ILE A 263 -7.13 -4.12 6.36
CA ILE A 263 -6.50 -4.54 5.13
C ILE A 263 -5.20 -3.75 5.12
N GLY A 264 -4.09 -4.34 5.57
CA GLY A 264 -2.77 -3.71 5.48
C GLY A 264 -2.46 -3.23 4.05
N SER A 265 -1.42 -2.40 3.90
CA SER A 265 -1.04 -1.84 2.59
C SER A 265 -0.95 -2.92 1.51
N SER A 266 -1.91 -2.91 0.59
CA SER A 266 -2.03 -3.87 -0.52
C SER A 266 -1.97 -3.14 -1.86
N CYS A 267 -1.60 -3.85 -2.92
CA CYS A 267 -1.54 -3.25 -4.26
C CYS A 267 -2.89 -2.66 -4.71
N SER A 268 -4.02 -3.27 -4.31
CA SER A 268 -5.37 -2.72 -4.54
C SER A 268 -5.54 -1.32 -3.93
N GLN A 269 -5.06 -1.11 -2.71
CA GLN A 269 -5.13 0.18 -2.03
C GLN A 269 -4.19 1.20 -2.68
N ILE A 270 -2.94 0.80 -2.95
CA ILE A 270 -1.92 1.63 -3.62
C ILE A 270 -2.47 2.20 -4.93
N TRP A 271 -3.10 1.36 -5.74
CA TRP A 271 -3.64 1.78 -7.03
C TRP A 271 -5.03 2.40 -6.94
N SER A 272 -5.73 2.26 -5.80
CA SER A 272 -7.16 2.50 -5.69
C SER A 272 -7.96 1.72 -6.75
N ALA A 273 -7.61 0.44 -6.93
CA ALA A 273 -8.18 -0.45 -7.94
C ALA A 273 -8.82 -1.69 -7.29
N PHE A 274 -10.11 -1.91 -7.55
CA PHE A 274 -10.79 -3.11 -7.09
C PHE A 274 -10.49 -4.31 -7.98
N PRO A 275 -10.35 -5.52 -7.42
CA PRO A 275 -10.43 -6.77 -8.19
C PRO A 275 -11.70 -6.85 -9.04
N PRO A 276 -11.79 -7.74 -10.03
CA PRO A 276 -13.05 -8.00 -10.73
C PRO A 276 -14.16 -8.47 -9.77
N VAL A 277 -15.43 -8.14 -10.09
CA VAL A 277 -16.59 -8.66 -9.35
C VAL A 277 -16.64 -10.18 -9.51
N GLY A 278 -16.81 -10.90 -8.40
CA GLY A 278 -16.71 -12.36 -8.38
C GLY A 278 -15.30 -12.90 -8.13
N GLY A 279 -14.33 -12.01 -7.92
CA GLY A 279 -12.96 -12.35 -7.55
C GLY A 279 -11.95 -12.19 -8.70
N PRO A 280 -10.66 -12.13 -8.37
CA PRO A 280 -9.60 -12.07 -9.37
C PRO A 280 -9.48 -13.36 -10.17
N PRO A 281 -8.84 -13.34 -11.36
CA PRO A 281 -8.51 -14.56 -12.08
C PRO A 281 -7.63 -15.46 -11.21
N LEU A 282 -7.64 -16.78 -11.47
CA LEU A 282 -7.00 -17.76 -10.60
C LEU A 282 -5.50 -17.51 -10.33
N TRP A 283 -4.76 -16.99 -11.32
CA TRP A 283 -3.34 -16.65 -11.15
C TRP A 283 -3.10 -15.48 -10.17
N LEU A 284 -4.15 -14.70 -9.88
CA LEU A 284 -4.20 -13.63 -8.88
C LEU A 284 -5.07 -14.01 -7.66
N SER A 285 -5.34 -15.29 -7.45
CA SER A 285 -6.11 -15.76 -6.29
C SER A 285 -5.24 -15.99 -5.05
N SER A 286 -5.86 -15.88 -3.89
CA SER A 286 -5.29 -16.22 -2.59
C SER A 286 -6.18 -17.26 -1.91
N PRO A 287 -5.87 -18.55 -2.04
CA PRO A 287 -6.66 -19.56 -1.36
C PRO A 287 -6.45 -19.52 0.16
N ASP A 288 -7.49 -19.90 0.91
CA ASP A 288 -7.41 -19.95 2.36
C ASP A 288 -6.59 -21.11 2.91
N HIS A 289 -6.53 -22.22 2.17
CA HIS A 289 -5.85 -23.44 2.59
C HIS A 289 -4.64 -23.73 1.68
N PRO A 290 -3.48 -24.12 2.25
CA PRO A 290 -2.26 -24.41 1.49
C PRO A 290 -2.40 -25.51 0.43
N ASP A 291 -3.34 -26.44 0.63
CA ASP A 291 -3.58 -27.54 -0.31
C ASP A 291 -4.06 -27.07 -1.68
N ALA A 292 -4.74 -25.93 -1.74
CA ALA A 292 -5.19 -25.35 -2.99
C ALA A 292 -4.04 -24.79 -3.84
N LEU A 293 -2.85 -24.64 -3.26
CA LEU A 293 -1.62 -24.29 -3.99
C LEU A 293 -0.82 -25.53 -4.42
N ILE A 294 -1.26 -26.76 -4.12
CA ILE A 294 -0.49 -27.97 -4.48
C ILE A 294 -0.22 -28.03 -5.98
N SER A 295 1.03 -28.28 -6.34
CA SER A 295 1.50 -28.45 -7.71
C SER A 295 2.39 -29.70 -7.82
N SER A 296 2.47 -30.25 -9.02
CA SER A 296 3.39 -31.35 -9.36
C SER A 296 4.18 -31.02 -10.62
N GLU A 297 4.44 -29.74 -10.89
CA GLU A 297 5.17 -29.34 -12.09
C GLU A 297 6.60 -29.92 -12.07
N PRO A 298 7.11 -30.41 -13.22
CA PRO A 298 8.46 -30.92 -13.33
C PRO A 298 9.48 -29.78 -13.50
N TYR A 299 10.41 -29.69 -12.55
CA TYR A 299 11.43 -28.65 -12.50
C TYR A 299 12.84 -29.22 -12.64
N TYR A 300 13.42 -29.11 -13.85
CA TYR A 300 14.76 -29.65 -14.13
C TYR A 300 15.87 -28.97 -13.32
N TYR A 301 15.73 -27.68 -13.00
CA TYR A 301 16.72 -26.99 -12.16
C TYR A 301 16.64 -27.48 -10.73
N LEU A 302 15.43 -27.58 -10.15
CA LEU A 302 15.22 -28.11 -8.80
C LEU A 302 15.72 -29.55 -8.69
N ALA A 303 15.32 -30.42 -9.63
CA ALA A 303 15.80 -31.80 -9.70
C ALA A 303 17.33 -31.87 -9.74
N GLY A 304 17.96 -31.02 -10.54
CA GLY A 304 19.42 -30.92 -10.61
C GLY A 304 20.05 -30.50 -9.28
N SER A 305 19.47 -29.50 -8.60
CA SER A 305 19.92 -29.06 -7.28
C SER A 305 19.77 -30.15 -6.22
N LEU A 306 18.63 -30.85 -6.17
CA LEU A 306 18.39 -31.96 -5.24
C LEU A 306 19.42 -33.09 -5.43
N ILE A 307 19.79 -33.41 -6.67
CA ILE A 307 20.82 -34.42 -6.96
C ILE A 307 22.22 -33.93 -6.54
N ARG A 308 22.59 -32.68 -6.85
CA ARG A 308 23.90 -32.12 -6.51
C ARG A 308 24.15 -32.05 -5.01
N GLU A 309 23.13 -31.69 -4.25
CA GLU A 309 23.19 -31.68 -2.77
C GLU A 309 23.08 -33.09 -2.16
N GLY A 310 22.97 -34.14 -2.98
CA GLY A 310 22.92 -35.53 -2.52
C GLY A 310 21.60 -35.92 -1.84
N LEU A 311 20.55 -35.11 -2.00
CA LEU A 311 19.22 -35.34 -1.39
C LEU A 311 18.42 -36.40 -2.15
N ALA A 312 18.73 -36.61 -3.42
CA ALA A 312 18.14 -37.64 -4.26
C ALA A 312 19.23 -38.45 -5.00
N GLY A 313 19.06 -39.77 -5.02
CA GLY A 313 19.95 -40.68 -5.72
C GLY A 313 19.58 -40.82 -7.20
N ALA A 314 20.49 -40.45 -8.09
CA ALA A 314 20.34 -40.63 -9.54
C ALA A 314 21.57 -41.33 -10.17
N SER A 315 22.30 -42.13 -9.39
CA SER A 315 23.53 -42.83 -9.83
C SER A 315 23.28 -43.82 -10.97
N GLU A 316 22.08 -44.38 -11.08
CA GLU A 316 21.68 -45.27 -12.17
C GLU A 316 21.41 -44.54 -13.48
N CYS A 317 21.22 -43.22 -13.42
CA CYS A 317 20.96 -42.40 -14.60
C CYS A 317 22.26 -42.05 -15.35
N PRO A 318 22.22 -41.92 -16.68
CA PRO A 318 23.34 -41.38 -17.45
C PRO A 318 23.80 -40.04 -16.87
N GLY A 319 25.12 -39.88 -16.70
CA GLY A 319 25.71 -38.67 -16.10
C GLY A 319 25.32 -38.42 -14.64
N GLY A 320 24.88 -39.45 -13.90
CA GLY A 320 24.37 -39.30 -12.54
C GLY A 320 23.04 -38.52 -12.49
N GLY A 321 22.28 -38.52 -13.59
CA GLY A 321 21.03 -37.78 -13.71
C GLY A 321 21.18 -36.31 -14.08
N LEU A 322 22.41 -35.83 -14.31
CA LEU A 322 22.71 -34.44 -14.62
C LEU A 322 23.17 -34.23 -16.07
N GLN A 323 22.90 -33.04 -16.60
CA GLN A 323 23.49 -32.51 -17.82
C GLN A 323 24.78 -31.71 -17.49
N PRO A 324 25.65 -31.43 -18.48
CA PRO A 324 26.85 -30.61 -18.26
C PRO A 324 26.58 -29.21 -17.68
N SER A 325 25.39 -28.65 -17.94
CA SER A 325 24.94 -27.38 -17.36
C SER A 325 24.57 -27.46 -15.88
N GLY A 326 24.54 -28.65 -15.27
CA GLY A 326 24.20 -28.85 -13.86
C GLY A 326 22.71 -29.00 -13.56
N VAL A 327 21.84 -28.88 -14.57
CA VAL A 327 20.40 -29.22 -14.46
C VAL A 327 20.18 -30.72 -14.66
N ALA A 328 19.05 -31.25 -14.20
CA ALA A 328 18.73 -32.66 -14.41
C ALA A 328 18.52 -32.99 -15.90
N ASN A 329 18.83 -34.22 -16.29
CA ASN A 329 18.28 -34.84 -17.49
C ASN A 329 16.93 -35.51 -17.17
N GLN A 330 16.25 -36.07 -18.17
CA GLN A 330 14.94 -36.71 -17.95
C GLN A 330 14.98 -37.82 -16.88
N CYS A 331 16.01 -38.67 -16.89
CA CYS A 331 16.15 -39.73 -15.90
C CYS A 331 16.34 -39.16 -14.49
N GLY A 332 17.15 -38.11 -14.33
CA GLY A 332 17.32 -37.44 -13.04
C GLY A 332 16.05 -36.73 -12.56
N LEU A 333 15.26 -36.16 -13.48
CA LEU A 333 13.95 -35.58 -13.17
C LEU A 333 12.96 -36.65 -12.67
N ASP A 334 12.94 -37.82 -13.32
CA ASP A 334 12.06 -38.93 -12.92
C ASP A 334 12.51 -39.52 -11.57
N ALA A 335 13.82 -39.66 -11.36
CA ALA A 335 14.40 -40.16 -10.10
C ALA A 335 14.16 -39.24 -8.90
N THR A 336 13.91 -37.94 -9.14
CA THR A 336 13.69 -36.92 -8.09
C THR A 336 12.22 -36.58 -7.90
N ARG A 337 11.31 -37.24 -8.62
CA ARG A 337 9.93 -36.80 -8.78
C ARG A 337 9.15 -36.63 -7.48
N GLU A 338 9.24 -37.60 -6.57
CA GLU A 338 8.55 -37.55 -5.28
C GLU A 338 9.10 -36.41 -4.40
N LEU A 339 10.42 -36.37 -4.20
CA LEU A 339 11.07 -35.33 -3.39
C LEU A 339 10.83 -33.93 -3.95
N MET A 340 10.81 -33.77 -5.27
CA MET A 340 10.53 -32.49 -5.93
C MET A 340 9.10 -32.02 -5.66
N ASN A 341 8.12 -32.93 -5.64
CA ASN A 341 6.74 -32.60 -5.32
C ASN A 341 6.61 -32.17 -3.85
N ASP A 342 7.28 -32.86 -2.93
CA ASP A 342 7.28 -32.48 -1.52
C ASP A 342 7.98 -31.11 -1.34
N TRP A 343 9.13 -30.93 -2.00
CA TRP A 343 9.94 -29.73 -1.88
C TRP A 343 9.22 -28.47 -2.38
N GLN A 344 8.56 -28.52 -3.54
CA GLN A 344 7.85 -27.35 -4.07
C GLN A 344 6.60 -26.97 -3.25
N ASN A 345 6.01 -27.92 -2.52
CA ASN A 345 4.76 -27.72 -1.80
C ASN A 345 4.95 -27.40 -0.31
N GLN A 346 6.12 -27.65 0.27
CA GLN A 346 6.41 -27.34 1.67
C GLN A 346 6.25 -25.83 1.99
N PHE A 347 6.41 -24.97 1.00
CA PHE A 347 6.30 -23.51 1.15
C PHE A 347 4.86 -22.98 1.11
N ASN A 348 3.86 -23.81 0.77
CA ASN A 348 2.49 -23.34 0.55
C ASN A 348 1.88 -22.68 1.79
N ALA A 349 2.13 -23.24 2.98
CA ALA A 349 1.61 -22.69 4.23
C ALA A 349 2.13 -21.27 4.50
N GLU A 350 3.42 -21.07 4.25
CA GLU A 350 4.07 -19.76 4.41
C GLU A 350 3.61 -18.77 3.34
N ILE A 351 3.44 -19.21 2.09
CA ILE A 351 2.88 -18.38 1.00
C ILE A 351 1.47 -17.89 1.35
N VAL A 352 0.60 -18.77 1.85
CA VAL A 352 -0.77 -18.38 2.27
C VAL A 352 -0.73 -17.40 3.44
N ARG A 353 0.11 -17.65 4.45
CA ARG A 353 0.28 -16.75 5.59
C ARG A 353 0.72 -15.36 5.15
N VAL A 354 1.79 -15.27 4.37
CA VAL A 354 2.33 -14.00 3.84
C VAL A 354 1.32 -13.31 2.92
N SER A 355 0.54 -14.07 2.14
CA SER A 355 -0.51 -13.52 1.29
C SER A 355 -1.59 -12.80 2.12
N LYS A 356 -2.02 -13.40 3.23
CA LYS A 356 -2.98 -12.79 4.16
C LYS A 356 -2.43 -11.53 4.83
N GLU A 357 -1.14 -11.52 5.17
CA GLU A 357 -0.49 -10.38 5.83
C GLU A 357 -0.19 -9.19 4.88
N THR A 358 0.10 -9.46 3.61
CA THR A 358 0.58 -8.44 2.66
C THR A 358 -0.43 -8.08 1.59
N GLY A 359 -1.50 -8.86 1.43
CA GLY A 359 -2.46 -8.72 0.33
C GLY A 359 -1.90 -9.09 -1.05
N ILE A 360 -0.67 -9.61 -1.13
CA ILE A 360 -0.09 -10.12 -2.38
C ILE A 360 -0.71 -11.49 -2.71
N PRO A 361 -1.18 -11.76 -3.94
CA PRO A 361 -1.83 -13.02 -4.26
C PRO A 361 -0.94 -14.25 -4.05
N GLY A 362 -1.47 -15.25 -3.34
CA GLY A 362 -0.72 -16.48 -3.02
C GLY A 362 -0.35 -17.29 -4.25
N GLN A 363 -1.29 -17.44 -5.20
CA GLN A 363 -1.03 -18.13 -6.46
C GLN A 363 0.01 -17.39 -7.30
N LEU A 364 -0.03 -16.05 -7.31
CA LEU A 364 0.96 -15.23 -8.01
C LEU A 364 2.37 -15.49 -7.48
N MET A 365 2.56 -15.41 -6.15
CA MET A 365 3.87 -15.70 -5.54
C MET A 365 4.36 -17.10 -5.91
N LYS A 366 3.47 -18.09 -5.86
CA LYS A 366 3.82 -19.46 -6.23
C LYS A 366 4.23 -19.58 -7.70
N ASN A 367 3.51 -18.93 -8.60
CA ASN A 367 3.85 -18.90 -10.02
C ASN A 367 5.21 -18.24 -10.25
N ILE A 368 5.53 -17.14 -9.55
CA ILE A 368 6.82 -16.47 -9.68
C ILE A 368 7.95 -17.38 -9.18
N PHE A 369 7.82 -18.00 -8.00
CA PHE A 369 8.84 -18.93 -7.48
C PHE A 369 9.08 -20.13 -8.41
N SER A 370 8.04 -20.58 -9.13
CA SER A 370 8.20 -21.62 -10.14
C SER A 370 9.09 -21.22 -11.31
N ARG A 371 9.09 -19.93 -11.68
CA ARG A 371 9.87 -19.40 -12.81
C ARG A 371 11.23 -18.90 -12.42
N GLU A 372 11.34 -18.26 -11.26
CA GLU A 372 12.60 -17.71 -10.77
C GLU A 372 13.56 -18.81 -10.32
N SER A 373 13.21 -19.46 -9.21
CA SER A 373 14.10 -20.40 -8.54
C SER A 373 13.75 -21.86 -8.77
N GLN A 374 12.59 -22.12 -9.38
CA GLN A 374 11.96 -23.44 -9.36
C GLN A 374 11.91 -23.99 -7.92
N PHE A 375 11.62 -23.12 -6.94
CA PHE A 375 11.60 -23.41 -5.51
C PHE A 375 12.95 -23.78 -4.86
N TRP A 376 14.09 -23.50 -5.49
CA TRP A 376 15.40 -23.63 -4.86
C TRP A 376 15.84 -22.31 -4.19
N PRO A 377 15.81 -22.18 -2.84
CA PRO A 377 15.92 -20.88 -2.16
C PRO A 377 17.37 -20.37 -1.98
N GLY A 378 18.37 -21.04 -2.56
CA GLY A 378 19.77 -20.64 -2.48
C GLY A 378 20.14 -19.53 -3.46
N PHE A 379 21.43 -19.44 -3.80
CA PHE A 379 21.89 -18.62 -4.92
C PHE A 379 21.41 -19.18 -6.26
N ALA A 380 21.10 -18.27 -7.18
CA ALA A 380 21.03 -18.59 -8.60
C ALA A 380 22.41 -19.04 -9.11
N ALA A 381 22.45 -19.73 -10.25
CA ALA A 381 23.71 -20.19 -10.85
C ALA A 381 24.69 -19.04 -11.19
N SER A 382 24.18 -17.81 -11.31
CA SER A 382 24.98 -16.60 -11.54
C SER A 382 25.65 -16.04 -10.27
N HIS A 383 25.21 -16.47 -9.08
CA HIS A 383 25.59 -15.94 -7.76
C HIS A 383 25.24 -14.46 -7.49
N TYR A 384 24.52 -13.79 -8.40
CA TYR A 384 24.10 -12.38 -8.23
C TYR A 384 22.68 -12.24 -7.65
N GLU A 385 21.94 -13.33 -7.59
CA GLU A 385 20.54 -13.38 -7.15
C GLU A 385 20.36 -14.51 -6.15
N ALA A 386 19.45 -14.34 -5.18
CA ALA A 386 19.21 -15.33 -4.13
C ALA A 386 17.77 -15.39 -3.63
N GLY A 387 17.43 -16.49 -2.96
CA GLY A 387 16.11 -16.71 -2.38
C GLY A 387 15.09 -17.25 -3.38
N LEU A 388 13.87 -17.54 -2.94
CA LEU A 388 12.83 -18.13 -3.80
C LEU A 388 12.42 -17.24 -4.98
N GLY A 389 12.52 -15.92 -4.81
CA GLY A 389 12.26 -14.95 -5.86
C GLY A 389 13.50 -14.50 -6.64
N HIS A 390 14.70 -15.03 -6.34
CA HIS A 390 15.96 -14.58 -6.95
C HIS A 390 16.15 -13.06 -6.91
N LEU A 391 16.15 -12.48 -5.71
CA LEU A 391 16.35 -11.04 -5.53
C LEU A 391 17.78 -10.64 -5.93
N SER A 392 17.91 -9.70 -6.86
CA SER A 392 19.17 -9.05 -7.26
C SER A 392 19.46 -7.80 -6.43
N ASP A 393 20.65 -7.22 -6.60
CA ASP A 393 21.01 -5.91 -6.04
C ASP A 393 20.10 -4.77 -6.54
N MET A 394 19.79 -4.76 -7.84
CA MET A 394 18.83 -3.82 -8.45
C MET A 394 17.40 -4.04 -7.94
N GLY A 395 17.00 -5.31 -7.74
CA GLY A 395 15.73 -5.64 -7.10
C GLY A 395 15.68 -5.13 -5.65
N ALA A 396 16.77 -5.29 -4.89
CA ALA A 396 16.90 -4.80 -3.53
C ALA A 396 16.77 -3.26 -3.45
N ASP A 397 17.32 -2.54 -4.43
CA ASP A 397 17.15 -1.09 -4.57
C ASP A 397 15.67 -0.68 -4.60
N THR A 398 14.88 -1.40 -5.40
CA THR A 398 13.43 -1.15 -5.52
C THR A 398 12.73 -1.36 -4.19
N VAL A 399 13.03 -2.44 -3.46
CA VAL A 399 12.44 -2.70 -2.13
C VAL A 399 12.78 -1.60 -1.14
N LEU A 400 14.05 -1.22 -1.06
CA LEU A 400 14.55 -0.26 -0.08
C LEU A 400 14.07 1.18 -0.37
N LEU A 401 13.85 1.50 -1.65
CA LEU A 401 13.37 2.82 -2.07
C LEU A 401 11.85 2.97 -2.00
N TRP A 402 11.10 1.95 -2.46
CA TRP A 402 9.65 2.02 -2.65
C TRP A 402 8.85 1.33 -1.56
N ASN A 403 9.50 0.79 -0.53
CA ASN A 403 8.84 0.33 0.70
C ASN A 403 9.47 1.00 1.93
N PRO A 404 9.09 2.27 2.24
CA PRO A 404 9.68 3.03 3.34
C PRO A 404 9.51 2.36 4.70
N GLU A 405 8.40 1.65 4.90
CA GLU A 405 8.14 0.94 6.15
C GLU A 405 9.10 -0.24 6.34
N PHE A 406 9.32 -1.03 5.28
CA PHE A 406 10.33 -2.07 5.30
C PHE A 406 11.74 -1.49 5.51
N PHE A 407 12.09 -0.42 4.81
CA PHE A 407 13.39 0.24 4.96
C PHE A 407 13.62 0.72 6.40
N ARG A 408 12.62 1.35 7.04
CA ARG A 408 12.70 1.84 8.42
C ARG A 408 12.99 0.71 9.43
N GLN A 409 12.49 -0.50 9.17
CA GLN A 409 12.73 -1.66 10.02
C GLN A 409 14.06 -2.35 9.69
N PHE A 410 14.44 -2.42 8.42
CA PHE A 410 15.61 -3.16 7.96
C PHE A 410 16.92 -2.39 8.13
N CYS A 411 16.94 -1.09 7.81
CA CYS A 411 18.16 -0.28 7.82
C CYS A 411 18.90 -0.29 9.17
N PRO A 412 18.22 -0.15 10.34
CA PRO A 412 18.88 -0.19 11.65
C PRO A 412 19.55 -1.54 12.01
N LEU A 413 19.30 -2.60 11.23
CA LEU A 413 19.97 -3.89 11.39
C LEU A 413 21.36 -3.92 10.75
N VAL A 414 21.68 -2.91 9.93
CA VAL A 414 22.90 -2.84 9.11
C VAL A 414 23.68 -1.55 9.38
N LEU A 415 22.99 -0.42 9.47
CA LEU A 415 23.55 0.92 9.65
C LEU A 415 23.06 1.59 10.94
N ASP A 416 23.69 2.70 11.31
CA ASP A 416 23.27 3.50 12.46
C ASP A 416 21.90 4.15 12.24
N THR A 417 21.09 4.24 13.30
CA THR A 417 19.74 4.80 13.24
C THR A 417 19.68 6.24 12.71
N THR A 418 20.69 7.06 12.99
CA THR A 418 20.75 8.46 12.51
C THR A 418 20.99 8.54 11.01
N VAL A 419 21.71 7.58 10.44
CA VAL A 419 21.89 7.44 8.99
C VAL A 419 20.58 7.01 8.35
N CYS A 420 19.92 6.00 8.92
CA CYS A 420 18.65 5.48 8.40
C CYS A 420 17.51 6.52 8.35
N GLN A 421 17.51 7.53 9.23
CA GLN A 421 16.50 8.60 9.23
C GLN A 421 16.50 9.45 7.95
N GLN A 422 17.58 9.43 7.16
CA GLN A 422 17.68 10.18 5.91
C GLN A 422 16.81 9.58 4.79
N GLY A 423 16.44 8.30 4.88
CA GLY A 423 15.76 7.57 3.81
C GLY A 423 16.74 7.03 2.76
N PHE A 424 16.44 5.86 2.19
CA PHE A 424 17.36 5.13 1.31
C PHE A 424 17.94 5.97 0.15
N GLY A 425 17.09 6.72 -0.55
CA GLY A 425 17.50 7.53 -1.70
C GLY A 425 18.42 8.71 -1.37
N ASN A 426 18.57 9.07 -0.09
CA ASN A 426 19.44 10.16 0.36
C ASN A 426 20.77 9.66 0.97
N LEU A 427 20.96 8.33 1.07
CA LEU A 427 22.18 7.74 1.60
C LEU A 427 23.35 7.82 0.62
N ASP A 428 24.58 7.77 1.15
CA ASP A 428 25.77 7.68 0.31
C ASP A 428 25.82 6.34 -0.44
N ILE A 429 26.46 6.32 -1.62
CA ILE A 429 26.50 5.14 -2.50
C ILE A 429 27.00 3.89 -1.75
N GLY A 430 28.03 4.02 -0.91
CA GLY A 430 28.56 2.89 -0.13
C GLY A 430 27.57 2.36 0.92
N GLU A 431 26.75 3.22 1.51
CA GLU A 431 25.70 2.82 2.45
C GLU A 431 24.55 2.12 1.73
N GLN A 432 24.17 2.62 0.56
CA GLN A 432 23.17 1.96 -0.30
C GLN A 432 23.66 0.58 -0.75
N GLU A 433 24.92 0.47 -1.19
CA GLU A 433 25.54 -0.81 -1.57
C GLU A 433 25.56 -1.80 -0.40
N MET A 434 25.89 -1.33 0.80
CA MET A 434 25.88 -2.16 2.01
C MET A 434 24.48 -2.71 2.32
N LEU A 435 23.45 -1.86 2.25
CA LEU A 435 22.06 -2.28 2.46
C LEU A 435 21.57 -3.25 1.39
N ARG A 436 21.87 -2.99 0.11
CA ARG A 436 21.53 -3.91 -0.99
C ARG A 436 22.18 -5.28 -0.78
N GLY A 437 23.48 -5.32 -0.51
CA GLY A 437 24.21 -6.56 -0.24
C GLY A 437 23.71 -7.29 1.00
N ALA A 438 23.40 -6.57 2.07
CA ALA A 438 22.81 -7.15 3.28
C ALA A 438 21.44 -7.77 2.99
N LEU A 439 20.60 -7.12 2.19
CA LEU A 439 19.27 -7.62 1.84
C LEU A 439 19.34 -8.88 0.96
N VAL A 440 20.19 -8.89 -0.07
CA VAL A 440 20.41 -10.08 -0.92
C VAL A 440 20.93 -11.26 -0.08
N ASN A 441 21.89 -11.02 0.81
CA ASN A 441 22.35 -12.06 1.74
C ASN A 441 21.22 -12.51 2.69
N LYS A 442 20.33 -11.60 3.09
CA LYS A 442 19.23 -11.92 4.00
C LYS A 442 18.13 -12.76 3.34
N VAL A 443 18.03 -12.84 2.02
CA VAL A 443 17.09 -13.76 1.35
C VAL A 443 17.72 -15.08 0.91
N ASN A 444 19.06 -15.17 0.97
CA ASN A 444 19.79 -16.38 0.62
C ASN A 444 19.64 -17.45 1.70
N ALA A 445 19.08 -18.61 1.34
CA ALA A 445 18.94 -19.74 2.24
C ALA A 445 20.08 -20.78 2.13
N ALA A 446 21.09 -20.57 1.29
CA ALA A 446 22.20 -21.50 1.14
C ALA A 446 22.99 -21.64 2.46
N CYS A 447 23.15 -22.88 2.91
CA CYS A 447 23.76 -23.20 4.20
C CYS A 447 24.55 -24.52 4.08
N PRO A 448 25.87 -24.46 3.86
CA PRO A 448 26.70 -25.66 3.66
C PRO A 448 26.69 -26.63 4.85
N GLU A 449 26.46 -26.12 6.06
CA GLU A 449 26.43 -26.91 7.29
C GLU A 449 25.03 -27.45 7.61
N CYS A 450 24.01 -27.06 6.85
CA CYS A 450 22.64 -27.53 7.05
C CYS A 450 22.44 -28.93 6.44
N PRO A 451 21.61 -29.81 7.04
CA PRO A 451 21.42 -31.18 6.55
C PRO A 451 21.00 -31.28 5.08
N MET A 452 20.35 -30.25 4.54
CA MET A 452 19.86 -30.20 3.16
C MET A 452 20.61 -29.19 2.28
N GLY A 453 21.74 -28.64 2.75
CA GLY A 453 22.42 -27.52 2.09
C GLY A 453 21.64 -26.19 2.12
N ILE A 454 20.46 -26.19 2.75
CA ILE A 454 19.50 -25.09 2.80
C ILE A 454 18.98 -24.90 4.23
N ASP A 455 18.90 -23.65 4.68
CA ASP A 455 18.18 -23.24 5.88
C ASP A 455 16.72 -22.94 5.54
N LEU A 456 15.81 -23.85 5.92
CA LEU A 456 14.37 -23.69 5.66
C LEU A 456 13.73 -22.53 6.42
N GLN A 457 14.26 -22.16 7.60
CA GLN A 457 13.75 -21.00 8.33
C GLN A 457 14.05 -19.72 7.55
N GLN A 458 15.28 -19.62 7.03
CA GLN A 458 15.70 -18.50 6.19
C GLN A 458 14.97 -18.48 4.85
N ALA A 459 14.69 -19.66 4.25
CA ALA A 459 13.88 -19.76 3.04
C ALA A 459 12.45 -19.26 3.26
N ASN A 460 11.78 -19.66 4.35
CA ASN A 460 10.44 -19.16 4.69
C ASN A 460 10.44 -17.65 4.93
N PHE A 461 11.44 -17.13 5.65
CA PHE A 461 11.58 -15.68 5.85
C PHE A 461 11.73 -14.91 4.52
N SER A 462 12.42 -15.49 3.53
CA SER A 462 12.59 -14.86 2.21
C SER A 462 11.25 -14.62 1.48
N ILE A 463 10.21 -15.42 1.75
CA ILE A 463 8.88 -15.26 1.15
C ILE A 463 8.24 -13.92 1.57
N SER A 464 8.41 -13.53 2.83
CA SER A 464 7.91 -12.24 3.32
C SER A 464 8.65 -11.05 2.68
N ILE A 465 9.98 -11.14 2.54
CA ILE A 465 10.76 -10.11 1.84
C ILE A 465 10.33 -10.02 0.37
N PHE A 466 10.11 -11.16 -0.28
CA PHE A 466 9.64 -11.20 -1.65
C PHE A 466 8.27 -10.53 -1.83
N ALA A 467 7.30 -10.81 -0.96
CA ALA A 467 6.00 -10.14 -1.00
C ALA A 467 6.13 -8.61 -0.82
N ARG A 468 7.00 -8.16 0.09
CA ARG A 468 7.31 -6.74 0.27
C ARG A 468 8.00 -6.10 -0.93
N SER A 469 8.79 -6.88 -1.68
CA SER A 469 9.35 -6.47 -2.97
C SER A 469 8.25 -6.25 -4.01
N LEU A 470 7.26 -7.14 -4.09
CA LEU A 470 6.12 -6.95 -4.97
C LEU A 470 5.28 -5.72 -4.58
N LEU A 471 5.06 -5.47 -3.28
CA LEU A 471 4.42 -4.21 -2.82
C LEU A 471 5.20 -2.97 -3.28
N ALA A 472 6.53 -2.99 -3.15
CA ALA A 472 7.39 -1.90 -3.62
C ALA A 472 7.26 -1.67 -5.14
N ASN A 473 7.14 -2.74 -5.91
CA ASN A 473 6.87 -2.66 -7.34
C ASN A 473 5.46 -2.11 -7.63
N CYS A 474 4.46 -2.44 -6.80
CA CYS A 474 3.12 -1.86 -6.93
C CYS A 474 3.13 -0.34 -6.70
N GLU A 475 3.84 0.14 -5.68
CA GLU A 475 4.05 1.58 -5.42
C GLU A 475 4.71 2.26 -6.62
N GLN A 476 5.79 1.67 -7.14
CA GLN A 476 6.51 2.23 -8.29
C GLN A 476 5.62 2.29 -9.55
N VAL A 477 4.83 1.26 -9.84
CA VAL A 477 3.85 1.27 -10.95
C VAL A 477 2.82 2.38 -10.76
N GLY A 478 2.27 2.52 -9.54
CA GLY A 478 1.33 3.57 -9.20
C GLY A 478 1.91 4.95 -9.47
N GLN A 479 3.16 5.17 -9.04
CA GLN A 479 3.86 6.43 -9.25
C GLN A 479 4.20 6.69 -10.73
N ILE A 480 4.59 5.68 -11.50
CA ILE A 480 4.83 5.78 -12.95
C ILE A 480 3.56 6.29 -13.64
N ILE A 481 2.41 5.64 -13.38
CA ILE A 481 1.14 6.01 -13.99
C ILE A 481 0.71 7.41 -13.53
N TYR A 482 0.85 7.74 -12.25
CA TYR A 482 0.50 9.07 -11.74
C TYR A 482 1.38 10.18 -12.35
N ASN A 483 2.68 9.94 -12.50
CA ASN A 483 3.59 10.88 -13.13
C ASN A 483 3.21 11.18 -14.58
N THR A 484 2.75 10.17 -15.33
CA THR A 484 2.33 10.30 -16.72
C THR A 484 0.93 10.90 -16.87
N THR A 485 -0.04 10.46 -16.06
CA THR A 485 -1.46 10.74 -16.28
C THR A 485 -2.07 11.77 -15.32
N ARG A 486 -1.40 12.04 -14.18
CA ARG A 486 -1.93 12.82 -13.04
C ARG A 486 -3.20 12.25 -12.42
N ARG A 487 -3.44 10.95 -12.61
CA ARG A 487 -4.59 10.20 -12.10
C ARG A 487 -4.11 8.98 -11.34
N LEU A 488 -4.92 8.51 -10.39
CA LEU A 488 -4.65 7.27 -9.69
C LEU A 488 -4.69 6.09 -10.67
N ALA A 489 -3.87 5.08 -10.43
CA ALA A 489 -3.63 4.01 -11.40
C ALA A 489 -4.90 3.20 -11.72
N GLY A 490 -5.74 2.93 -10.71
CA GLY A 490 -7.04 2.27 -10.83
C GLY A 490 -8.10 3.07 -11.58
N GLU A 491 -7.89 4.37 -11.83
CA GLU A 491 -8.80 5.16 -12.65
C GLU A 491 -8.55 5.03 -14.16
N VAL A 492 -7.39 4.50 -14.55
CA VAL A 492 -6.92 4.47 -15.94
C VAL A 492 -6.56 3.05 -16.42
N SER A 493 -6.40 2.10 -15.50
CA SER A 493 -6.05 0.71 -15.78
C SER A 493 -6.87 -0.23 -14.89
N SER A 494 -7.13 -1.45 -15.36
CA SER A 494 -7.82 -2.46 -14.55
C SER A 494 -6.88 -3.08 -13.51
N TYR A 495 -7.44 -3.72 -12.48
CA TYR A 495 -6.67 -4.46 -11.47
C TYR A 495 -5.75 -5.52 -12.08
N GLU A 496 -6.23 -6.26 -13.08
CA GLU A 496 -5.41 -7.28 -13.75
C GLU A 496 -4.29 -6.65 -14.58
N ASP A 497 -4.58 -5.58 -15.32
CA ASP A 497 -3.55 -4.87 -16.10
C ASP A 497 -2.45 -4.31 -15.20
N LEU A 498 -2.83 -3.78 -14.02
CA LEU A 498 -1.89 -3.24 -13.05
C LEU A 498 -0.94 -4.30 -12.52
N TRP A 499 -1.44 -5.51 -12.20
CA TRP A 499 -0.58 -6.63 -11.85
C TRP A 499 0.37 -7.04 -12.98
N ARG A 500 -0.10 -7.02 -14.22
CA ARG A 500 0.76 -7.30 -15.37
C ARG A 500 1.84 -6.23 -15.53
N PHE A 501 1.52 -4.97 -15.28
CA PHE A 501 2.51 -3.88 -15.25
C PHE A 501 3.51 -4.05 -14.11
N THR A 502 3.07 -4.49 -12.93
CA THR A 502 3.94 -4.84 -11.80
C THR A 502 4.91 -5.95 -12.17
N LEU A 503 4.48 -6.96 -12.91
CA LEU A 503 5.36 -8.03 -13.37
C LEU A 503 6.38 -7.54 -14.41
N ILE A 504 6.02 -6.62 -15.31
CA ILE A 504 7.00 -5.94 -16.17
C ILE A 504 7.99 -5.15 -15.32
N ASN A 505 7.51 -4.41 -14.33
CA ASN A 505 8.36 -3.58 -13.47
C ASN A 505 9.35 -4.45 -12.67
N TYR A 506 8.86 -5.57 -12.13
CA TYR A 506 9.65 -6.53 -11.36
C TYR A 506 10.73 -7.21 -12.22
N ASN A 507 10.37 -7.70 -13.41
CA ASN A 507 11.26 -8.50 -14.25
C ASN A 507 12.13 -7.64 -15.21
N GLY A 508 11.50 -6.69 -15.90
CA GLY A 508 12.16 -5.83 -16.90
C GLY A 508 12.67 -4.50 -16.33
N GLY A 509 12.22 -4.12 -15.14
CA GLY A 509 12.58 -2.86 -14.49
C GLY A 509 11.68 -1.68 -14.88
N PRO A 510 11.71 -0.60 -14.09
CA PRO A 510 10.86 0.58 -14.28
C PRO A 510 11.13 1.35 -15.56
N GLY A 511 12.33 1.26 -16.13
CA GLY A 511 12.67 1.91 -17.40
C GLY A 511 11.82 1.37 -18.56
N CYS A 512 11.71 0.04 -18.66
CA CYS A 512 10.91 -0.62 -19.68
C CYS A 512 9.43 -0.24 -19.58
N LEU A 513 8.88 -0.24 -18.36
CA LEU A 513 7.46 0.09 -18.14
C LEU A 513 7.18 1.59 -18.35
N SER A 514 7.99 2.48 -17.78
CA SER A 514 7.75 3.92 -17.82
C SER A 514 7.67 4.45 -19.24
N ASN A 515 8.59 4.01 -20.11
CA ASN A 515 8.60 4.44 -21.50
C ASN A 515 7.35 3.92 -22.26
N ALA A 516 6.96 2.67 -22.03
CA ALA A 516 5.78 2.09 -22.67
C ALA A 516 4.48 2.77 -22.23
N ILE A 517 4.32 3.07 -20.94
CA ILE A 517 3.17 3.81 -20.40
C ILE A 517 3.11 5.22 -20.99
N GLU A 518 4.25 5.93 -21.02
CA GLU A 518 4.33 7.29 -21.58
C GLU A 518 3.96 7.32 -23.07
N GLN A 519 4.49 6.39 -23.87
CA GLN A 519 4.19 6.30 -25.30
C GLN A 519 2.73 5.92 -25.57
N THR A 520 2.18 4.97 -24.81
CA THR A 520 0.77 4.55 -24.93
C THR A 520 -0.16 5.73 -24.65
N TYR A 521 0.10 6.45 -23.55
CA TYR A 521 -0.69 7.62 -23.16
C TYR A 521 -0.56 8.77 -24.16
N LYS A 522 0.66 9.10 -24.61
CA LYS A 522 0.90 10.13 -25.64
C LYS A 522 0.19 9.82 -26.96
N SER A 523 0.00 8.54 -27.27
CA SER A 523 -0.71 8.08 -28.46
C SER A 523 -2.23 8.08 -28.30
N GLY A 524 -2.76 8.49 -27.13
CA GLY A 524 -4.20 8.56 -26.86
C GLY A 524 -4.87 7.19 -26.65
N HIS A 525 -4.09 6.13 -26.42
CA HIS A 525 -4.62 4.80 -26.14
C HIS A 525 -4.87 4.62 -24.64
N PRO A 526 -5.89 3.82 -24.25
CA PRO A 526 -6.10 3.47 -22.85
C PRO A 526 -4.93 2.60 -22.34
N LEU A 527 -4.61 2.73 -21.04
CA LEU A 527 -3.55 1.96 -20.39
C LEU A 527 -4.01 0.53 -20.06
N THR A 528 -4.28 -0.23 -21.10
CA THR A 528 -4.61 -1.66 -21.04
C THR A 528 -3.37 -2.48 -21.37
N TRP A 529 -3.30 -3.74 -20.90
CA TRP A 529 -2.19 -4.64 -21.21
C TRP A 529 -1.90 -4.68 -22.72
N ASP A 530 -2.93 -4.95 -23.53
CA ASP A 530 -2.80 -5.11 -24.99
C ASP A 530 -2.27 -3.85 -25.69
N ALA A 531 -2.59 -2.66 -25.18
CA ALA A 531 -2.11 -1.39 -25.73
C ALA A 531 -0.67 -1.06 -25.28
N VAL A 532 -0.36 -1.32 -24.01
CA VAL A 532 0.96 -1.02 -23.43
C VAL A 532 2.04 -1.92 -24.03
N ILE A 533 1.76 -3.20 -24.24
CA ILE A 533 2.75 -4.12 -24.82
C ILE A 533 3.14 -3.78 -26.26
N GLN A 534 2.32 -3.01 -26.99
CA GLN A 534 2.69 -2.52 -28.34
C GLN A 534 3.82 -1.47 -28.29
N HIS A 535 4.02 -0.83 -27.14
CA HIS A 535 4.98 0.25 -26.93
C HIS A 535 6.17 -0.17 -26.06
N ILE A 536 6.26 -1.44 -25.66
CA ILE A 536 7.43 -1.99 -24.98
C ILE A 536 8.62 -2.02 -25.96
N GLU A 537 9.76 -1.50 -25.51
CA GLU A 537 10.97 -1.42 -26.32
C GLU A 537 11.43 -2.83 -26.77
N PRO A 538 11.93 -2.98 -28.01
CA PRO A 538 12.56 -4.22 -28.45
C PRO A 538 13.77 -4.61 -27.60
N GLY A 539 14.17 -5.88 -27.66
CA GLY A 539 15.31 -6.39 -26.90
C GLY A 539 14.90 -6.90 -25.53
N ILE A 540 15.66 -6.51 -24.49
CA ILE A 540 15.51 -7.08 -23.13
C ILE A 540 14.12 -6.83 -22.53
N CYS A 541 13.54 -5.63 -22.73
CA CYS A 541 12.21 -5.30 -22.20
C CYS A 541 11.09 -6.19 -22.75
N ARG A 542 11.24 -6.68 -23.98
CA ARG A 542 10.21 -7.48 -24.64
C ARG A 542 10.13 -8.90 -24.07
N ILE A 543 11.21 -9.40 -23.47
CA ILE A 543 11.24 -10.70 -22.79
C ILE A 543 10.28 -10.70 -21.59
N SER A 544 10.09 -9.56 -20.94
CA SER A 544 9.16 -9.44 -19.81
C SER A 544 7.70 -9.70 -20.19
N ILE A 545 7.33 -9.57 -21.47
CA ILE A 545 5.98 -9.95 -21.94
C ILE A 545 5.78 -11.45 -21.83
N ASP A 546 6.77 -12.23 -22.30
CA ASP A 546 6.72 -13.70 -22.23
C ASP A 546 6.73 -14.16 -20.76
N TYR A 547 7.53 -13.50 -19.93
CA TYR A 547 7.53 -13.72 -18.48
C TYR A 547 6.14 -13.50 -17.86
N VAL A 548 5.50 -12.35 -18.12
CA VAL A 548 4.15 -12.07 -17.60
C VAL A 548 3.14 -13.12 -18.06
N ASN A 549 3.20 -13.54 -19.32
CA ASN A 549 2.32 -14.56 -19.87
C ASN A 549 2.53 -15.93 -19.20
N ASP A 550 3.79 -16.31 -18.97
CA ASP A 550 4.14 -17.55 -18.26
C ASP A 550 3.64 -17.58 -16.82
N ILE A 551 3.68 -16.43 -16.13
CA ILE A 551 3.17 -16.29 -14.75
C ILE A 551 1.64 -16.30 -14.71
N ALA A 552 0.98 -15.66 -15.68
CA ALA A 552 -0.48 -15.61 -15.75
C ALA A 552 -1.11 -16.92 -16.27
N TYR A 553 -0.31 -17.82 -16.85
CA TYR A 553 -0.78 -19.07 -17.42
C TYR A 553 -1.12 -20.11 -16.35
N MET A 554 -2.36 -20.62 -16.40
CA MET A 554 -2.86 -21.70 -15.52
C MET A 554 -3.36 -22.87 -16.39
N PRO A 555 -2.54 -23.93 -16.62
CA PRO A 555 -2.92 -25.04 -17.49
C PRO A 555 -4.08 -25.86 -16.92
N GLY A 556 -4.96 -26.37 -17.81
CA GLY A 556 -5.98 -27.36 -17.47
C GLY A 556 -7.28 -26.79 -16.89
N ILE A 557 -7.44 -25.46 -16.84
CA ILE A 557 -8.66 -24.81 -16.36
C ILE A 557 -9.26 -23.99 -17.51
N PRO A 558 -10.56 -24.15 -17.84
CA PRO A 558 -11.19 -23.30 -18.85
C PRO A 558 -11.06 -21.84 -18.42
N THR A 559 -10.50 -21.02 -19.29
CA THR A 559 -10.51 -19.56 -19.15
C THR A 559 -11.97 -19.16 -18.91
N THR A 560 -12.27 -18.52 -17.78
CA THR A 560 -13.58 -17.90 -17.60
C THR A 560 -13.77 -16.94 -18.78
N THR A 561 -14.70 -17.28 -19.67
CA THR A 561 -15.06 -16.38 -20.76
C THR A 561 -15.52 -15.08 -20.09
N PRO A 562 -14.98 -13.91 -20.45
CA PRO A 562 -15.46 -12.66 -19.90
C PRO A 562 -16.97 -12.62 -20.08
N THR A 563 -17.70 -12.57 -18.98
CA THR A 563 -19.15 -12.36 -19.02
C THR A 563 -19.36 -11.11 -19.87
N PRO A 564 -20.12 -11.17 -20.97
CA PRO A 564 -20.38 -9.99 -21.76
C PRO A 564 -20.91 -8.92 -20.82
N SER A 565 -20.27 -7.77 -20.83
CA SER A 565 -20.69 -6.59 -20.10
C SER A 565 -22.15 -6.35 -20.43
N VAL A 566 -23.03 -6.70 -19.48
CA VAL A 566 -24.42 -6.30 -19.53
C VAL A 566 -24.36 -4.78 -19.49
N SER A 567 -24.60 -4.16 -20.64
CA SER A 567 -24.77 -2.71 -20.71
C SER A 567 -25.83 -2.36 -19.67
N PRO A 568 -25.52 -1.50 -18.68
CA PRO A 568 -26.55 -1.04 -17.78
C PRO A 568 -27.59 -0.35 -18.66
N ASN A 569 -28.82 -0.82 -18.63
CA ASN A 569 -29.94 -0.05 -19.14
C ASN A 569 -29.93 1.26 -18.35
N ILE A 570 -29.38 2.30 -18.97
CA ILE A 570 -29.46 3.67 -18.47
C ILE A 570 -30.95 3.96 -18.38
N PHE A 571 -31.49 4.00 -17.17
CA PHE A 571 -32.78 4.62 -16.89
C PHE A 571 -32.66 6.08 -17.31
N ARG A 572 -33.06 6.37 -18.55
CA ARG A 572 -33.38 7.74 -18.96
C ARG A 572 -34.63 8.13 -18.18
N PRO A 573 -34.61 9.19 -17.35
CA PRO A 573 -35.84 9.76 -16.82
C PRO A 573 -36.70 10.22 -18.01
N THR A 574 -37.86 9.58 -18.17
CA THR A 574 -38.86 9.92 -19.17
C THR A 574 -39.29 11.36 -18.94
N THR A 575 -38.96 12.26 -19.86
CA THR A 575 -39.55 13.58 -19.91
C THR A 575 -41.03 13.43 -20.28
N THR A 576 -41.91 13.87 -19.40
CA THR A 576 -43.34 14.01 -19.66
C THR A 576 -43.54 14.86 -20.93
N PRO A 577 -44.18 14.33 -22.00
CA PRO A 577 -44.41 15.12 -23.20
C PRO A 577 -45.56 16.11 -22.98
N THR A 578 -45.26 17.39 -23.22
CA THR A 578 -46.23 18.48 -23.39
C THR A 578 -47.19 18.16 -24.55
N PRO A 579 -48.51 18.26 -24.37
CA PRO A 579 -49.47 17.96 -25.45
C PRO A 579 -49.63 19.17 -26.38
N LEU A 580 -49.50 18.94 -27.69
CA LEU A 580 -49.95 19.86 -28.75
C LEU A 580 -50.82 19.08 -29.77
N PRO A 581 -51.71 19.76 -30.52
CA PRO A 581 -53.12 19.40 -30.62
C PRO A 581 -53.43 18.42 -31.75
N GLN A 582 -54.53 17.69 -31.54
CA GLN A 582 -55.11 16.74 -32.49
C GLN A 582 -55.45 17.40 -33.83
N GLU A 583 -54.96 16.80 -34.92
CA GLU A 583 -55.54 16.97 -36.25
C GLU A 583 -56.26 15.67 -36.65
N VAL A 584 -57.49 15.84 -37.11
CA VAL A 584 -58.49 14.80 -37.39
C VAL A 584 -58.35 14.34 -38.85
N VAL A 585 -58.95 13.18 -39.17
CA VAL A 585 -59.49 12.70 -40.48
C VAL A 585 -58.68 11.54 -41.11
N PRO A 586 -59.28 10.49 -41.75
CA PRO A 586 -60.52 9.70 -41.53
C PRO A 586 -60.26 8.14 -41.62
N PRO A 587 -61.27 7.24 -41.53
CA PRO A 587 -61.06 5.79 -41.47
C PRO A 587 -61.36 5.01 -42.79
N PHE A 588 -61.02 3.71 -42.77
CA PHE A 588 -61.26 2.60 -43.73
C PHE A 588 -60.21 2.41 -44.85
N ILE A 589 -59.76 1.20 -45.22
CA ILE A 589 -60.51 0.02 -45.70
C ILE A 589 -59.75 -1.31 -45.43
N ILE A 590 -60.47 -2.39 -45.10
CA ILE A 590 -60.03 -3.80 -45.07
C ILE A 590 -60.02 -4.38 -46.49
N GLN A 591 -58.98 -5.12 -46.88
CA GLN A 591 -59.03 -5.96 -48.09
C GLN A 591 -58.38 -7.34 -47.85
N LEU A 592 -59.14 -8.38 -48.20
CA LEU A 592 -58.84 -9.81 -48.02
C LEU A 592 -57.95 -10.39 -49.14
N THR A 593 -57.17 -11.40 -48.74
CA THR A 593 -56.47 -12.55 -49.38
C THR A 593 -56.40 -12.68 -50.92
N PRO A 594 -55.35 -13.37 -51.45
CA PRO A 594 -55.51 -14.80 -51.75
C PRO A 594 -54.26 -15.70 -51.57
N THR A 595 -54.50 -16.97 -51.23
CA THR A 595 -53.63 -18.16 -51.42
C THR A 595 -53.82 -18.66 -52.88
N PRO A 596 -52.86 -19.31 -53.62
CA PRO A 596 -52.26 -20.65 -53.37
C PRO A 596 -50.76 -20.74 -53.80
N THR A 597 -49.94 -21.80 -53.67
CA THR A 597 -50.08 -23.22 -54.07
C THR A 597 -48.83 -24.01 -53.60
N SER A 598 -48.99 -25.28 -53.21
CA SER A 598 -47.93 -26.31 -53.06
C SER A 598 -48.05 -27.33 -54.21
N PRO A 599 -46.98 -28.05 -54.58
CA PRO A 599 -47.08 -29.50 -54.42
C PRO A 599 -45.77 -30.23 -54.01
N TYR A 600 -45.95 -31.22 -53.11
CA TYR A 600 -45.40 -32.59 -53.06
C TYR A 600 -43.90 -32.86 -53.33
N GLY A 601 -43.21 -33.75 -52.61
CA GLY A 601 -43.68 -34.75 -51.64
C GLY A 601 -42.50 -35.51 -51.00
N GLY A 602 -42.71 -36.00 -49.78
CA GLY A 602 -42.63 -37.44 -49.42
C GLY A 602 -41.22 -37.89 -49.04
N GLY A 603 -40.94 -38.53 -47.91
CA GLY A 603 -41.78 -39.04 -46.84
C GLY A 603 -40.91 -39.44 -45.64
N TYR A 604 -41.53 -39.34 -44.47
CA TYR A 604 -41.19 -39.92 -43.16
C TYR A 604 -41.29 -41.47 -43.19
N PRO A 605 -41.13 -42.21 -42.07
CA PRO A 605 -40.27 -42.14 -40.85
C PRO A 605 -39.66 -43.58 -40.61
N PRO A 606 -39.25 -44.09 -39.41
CA PRO A 606 -39.34 -43.51 -38.07
C PRO A 606 -38.15 -43.79 -37.10
N ALA A 607 -38.14 -43.03 -35.99
CA ALA A 607 -37.61 -43.46 -34.68
C ALA A 607 -38.59 -44.50 -34.06
N PRO A 608 -38.49 -45.03 -32.82
CA PRO A 608 -37.56 -44.74 -31.72
C PRO A 608 -37.10 -46.04 -30.98
N THR A 609 -36.35 -45.93 -29.87
CA THR A 609 -36.79 -46.35 -28.52
C THR A 609 -35.63 -46.51 -27.53
N ASN A 610 -35.90 -46.06 -26.31
CA ASN A 610 -35.16 -46.27 -25.06
C ASN A 610 -34.96 -47.76 -24.72
N ALA A 611 -33.84 -48.09 -24.08
CA ALA A 611 -33.77 -48.96 -22.89
C ALA A 611 -32.31 -49.11 -22.38
N TYR A 612 -32.08 -48.75 -21.11
CA TYR A 612 -31.07 -49.37 -20.23
C TYR A 612 -31.41 -50.88 -20.01
N PRO A 613 -30.59 -51.80 -19.43
CA PRO A 613 -29.43 -51.58 -18.55
C PRO A 613 -28.23 -52.59 -18.62
N HIS A 614 -27.20 -52.30 -17.81
CA HIS A 614 -26.27 -53.19 -17.07
C HIS A 614 -25.18 -54.09 -17.72
N SER A 615 -24.04 -54.09 -16.98
CA SER A 615 -23.01 -55.13 -16.72
C SER A 615 -21.83 -55.36 -17.69
N TYR A 616 -20.63 -54.95 -17.21
CA TYR A 616 -19.29 -55.60 -17.10
C TYR A 616 -19.02 -56.93 -17.87
N PRO A 617 -17.76 -57.27 -18.22
CA PRO A 617 -16.49 -56.97 -17.52
C PRO A 617 -15.63 -55.85 -18.11
#